data_AF-C6J0T6-F1
#
_entry.id   AF-C6J0T6-F1
#
_cell.length_a   1.000
_cell.length_b   1.000
_cell.length_c   1.000
_cell.angle_alpha   90.00
_cell.angle_beta   90.00
_cell.angle_gamma   90.00
#
_symmetry.space_group_name_H-M   'P 1'
#
loop_
_entity.id
_entity.type
_entity.pdbx_description
1 polymer ?
#
loop_
_entity_poly.entity_id
_entity_poly.type
_entity_poly.pdbx_seq_one_letter_code
_entity_poly.pdbx_strand_id
1 'polypeptide(L)'
;MSELKHLAQIAIQQKETVLERGKGGYSPSLHDLFRVQLPELGAKYEKRAARDAIILLLYLHAYVNGTEANEYYMWAFPTVEQIQEETGIHKDRIKPLCRILETEGLLITKMTKWHGNQKKMYLPLFYPISDVIPINGVA
;
A
#
# COMPACT_ATOMS: atom_id res chain seq x y z
N MET A 1 6.81 -5.51 -21.15
CA MET A 1 6.75 -4.73 -19.90
C MET A 1 6.52 -5.72 -18.76
N SER A 2 7.29 -5.65 -17.66
CA SER A 2 7.09 -6.57 -16.53
C SER A 2 5.77 -6.28 -15.82
N GLU A 3 5.17 -7.29 -15.19
CA GLU A 3 3.92 -7.16 -14.42
C GLU A 3 4.02 -6.06 -13.36
N LEU A 4 5.17 -5.95 -12.68
CA LEU A 4 5.44 -4.92 -11.68
C LEU A 4 5.38 -3.50 -12.25
N LYS A 5 5.94 -3.29 -13.45
CA LYS A 5 5.88 -1.98 -14.14
C LYS A 5 4.46 -1.65 -14.58
N HIS A 6 3.70 -2.63 -15.05
CA HIS A 6 2.31 -2.42 -15.43
C HIS A 6 1.43 -2.02 -14.23
N LEU A 7 1.58 -2.71 -13.10
CA LEU A 7 0.85 -2.38 -11.87
C LEU A 7 1.30 -1.03 -11.28
N ALA A 8 2.60 -0.72 -11.32
CA ALA A 8 3.11 0.58 -10.87
C ALA A 8 2.47 1.75 -11.65
N GLN A 9 2.09 1.55 -12.92
CA GLN A 9 1.41 2.57 -13.71
C GLN A 9 0.10 3.05 -13.07
N ILE A 10 -0.62 2.18 -12.37
CA ILE A 10 -1.84 2.53 -11.63
C ILE A 10 -1.50 3.53 -10.51
N ALA A 11 -0.48 3.22 -9.71
CA ALA A 11 -0.04 4.09 -8.62
C ALA A 11 0.52 5.43 -9.13
N ILE A 12 1.23 5.43 -10.26
CA ILE A 12 1.74 6.64 -10.92
C ILE A 12 0.58 7.53 -11.36
N GLN A 13 -0.42 7.00 -12.06
CA GLN A 13 -1.59 7.76 -12.51
C GLN A 13 -2.37 8.37 -11.33
N GLN A 14 -2.52 7.61 -10.24
CA GLN A 14 -3.14 8.12 -9.02
C GLN A 14 -2.30 9.24 -8.38
N LYS A 15 -0.98 9.06 -8.30
CA LYS A 15 -0.03 10.08 -7.79
C LYS A 15 -0.09 11.36 -8.63
N GLU A 16 -0.04 11.25 -9.95
CA GLU A 16 -0.17 12.40 -10.87
C GLU A 16 -1.51 13.09 -10.68
N THR A 17 -2.61 12.34 -10.57
CA THR A 17 -3.95 12.92 -10.28
C THR A 17 -3.97 13.70 -8.96
N VAL A 18 -3.31 13.18 -7.93
CA VAL A 18 -3.14 13.84 -6.62
C VAL A 18 -2.30 15.12 -6.73
N LEU A 19 -1.28 15.14 -7.59
CA LEU A 19 -0.34 16.25 -7.74
C LEU A 19 -0.81 17.35 -8.71
N GLU A 20 -1.44 16.99 -9.83
CA GLU A 20 -1.77 17.91 -10.92
C GLU A 20 -3.13 18.61 -10.77
N ARG A 21 -4.14 17.94 -10.18
CA ARG A 21 -5.51 18.46 -10.16
C ARG A 21 -5.78 19.40 -8.98
N GLY A 22 -5.10 20.55 -8.91
CA GLY A 22 -5.58 21.79 -8.25
C GLY A 22 -6.23 21.74 -6.85
N LYS A 23 -6.16 20.62 -6.12
CA LYS A 23 -6.80 20.35 -4.82
C LYS A 23 -5.77 20.30 -3.69
N GLY A 24 -4.74 21.15 -3.78
CA GLY A 24 -3.70 21.27 -2.74
C GLY A 24 -2.68 20.14 -2.82
N GLY A 25 -1.79 20.22 -3.82
CA GLY A 25 -0.61 19.38 -3.94
C GLY A 25 0.07 19.17 -2.58
N TYR A 26 0.58 17.95 -2.38
CA TYR A 26 1.23 17.42 -1.17
C TYR A 26 0.35 16.72 -0.11
N SER A 27 -0.98 16.92 -0.04
CA SER A 27 -1.83 16.34 1.05
C SER A 27 -3.21 15.68 0.74
N PRO A 28 -3.69 15.48 -0.51
CA PRO A 28 -5.06 14.96 -0.74
C PRO A 28 -5.31 13.56 -0.18
N SER A 29 -4.33 12.66 -0.23
CA SER A 29 -4.52 11.28 0.25
C SER A 29 -4.76 11.22 1.75
N LEU A 30 -4.13 12.09 2.55
CA LEU A 30 -4.32 12.10 4.00
C LEU A 30 -5.73 12.55 4.39
N HIS A 31 -6.30 13.52 3.68
CA HIS A 31 -7.65 14.00 3.98
C HIS A 31 -8.69 12.89 3.81
N ASP A 32 -8.74 12.28 2.62
CA ASP A 32 -9.67 11.20 2.34
C ASP A 32 -9.41 10.02 3.29
N LEU A 33 -8.14 9.67 3.51
CA LEU A 33 -7.73 8.54 4.35
C LEU A 33 -8.28 8.64 5.78
N PHE A 34 -8.32 9.83 6.37
CA PHE A 34 -8.86 10.04 7.71
C PHE A 34 -10.35 10.40 7.75
N ARG A 35 -10.90 11.01 6.71
CA ARG A 35 -12.31 11.47 6.68
C ARG A 35 -13.28 10.51 6.00
N VAL A 36 -12.76 9.60 5.17
CA VAL A 36 -13.52 8.64 4.38
C VAL A 36 -13.08 7.23 4.70
N GLN A 37 -11.83 6.84 4.38
CA GLN A 37 -11.42 5.44 4.51
C GLN A 37 -11.36 4.97 5.97
N LEU A 38 -10.78 5.74 6.89
CA LEU A 38 -10.73 5.33 8.31
C LEU A 38 -12.13 5.10 8.91
N PRO A 39 -13.11 6.01 8.75
CA PRO A 39 -14.50 5.75 9.16
C PRO A 39 -15.12 4.50 8.53
N GLU A 40 -14.97 4.33 7.21
CA GLU A 40 -15.53 3.17 6.49
C GLU A 40 -14.91 1.85 6.98
N LEU A 41 -13.58 1.81 7.13
CA LEU A 41 -12.86 0.66 7.69
C LEU A 41 -13.28 0.40 9.14
N GLY A 42 -13.43 1.45 9.94
CA GLY A 42 -13.86 1.34 11.34
C GLY A 42 -15.31 0.87 11.52
N ALA A 43 -16.14 0.96 10.47
CA ALA A 43 -17.48 0.39 10.43
C ALA A 43 -17.49 -1.08 9.99
N LYS A 44 -16.56 -1.48 9.11
CA LYS A 44 -16.45 -2.86 8.58
C LYS A 44 -15.60 -3.80 9.45
N TYR A 45 -14.58 -3.26 10.11
CA TYR A 45 -13.57 -3.99 10.86
C TYR A 45 -13.45 -3.48 12.29
N GLU A 46 -12.71 -4.19 13.13
CA GLU A 46 -12.37 -3.73 14.48
C GLU A 46 -11.58 -2.41 14.42
N LYS A 47 -11.96 -1.43 15.25
CA LYS A 47 -11.45 -0.04 15.14
C LYS A 47 -9.93 0.07 15.26
N ARG A 48 -9.30 -0.72 16.14
CA ARG A 48 -7.84 -0.77 16.25
C ARG A 48 -7.22 -1.41 15.00
N ALA A 49 -7.80 -2.45 14.42
CA ALA A 49 -7.38 -2.98 13.13
C ALA A 49 -7.49 -1.95 11.99
N ALA A 50 -8.61 -1.22 11.91
CA ALA A 50 -8.78 -0.15 10.92
C ALA A 50 -7.71 0.95 11.06
N ARG A 51 -7.49 1.45 12.27
CA ARG A 51 -6.44 2.45 12.56
C ARG A 51 -5.06 1.94 12.16
N ASP A 52 -4.71 0.71 12.55
CA ASP A 52 -3.37 0.18 12.30
C ASP A 52 -3.17 -0.16 10.82
N ALA A 53 -4.22 -0.50 10.08
CA ALA A 53 -4.18 -0.66 8.62
C ALA A 53 -3.85 0.68 7.95
N ILE A 54 -4.49 1.77 8.40
CA ILE A 54 -4.20 3.12 7.92
C ILE A 54 -2.75 3.53 8.21
N ILE A 55 -2.25 3.27 9.42
CA ILE A 55 -0.85 3.55 9.79
C ILE A 55 0.11 2.75 8.89
N LEU A 56 -0.16 1.46 8.68
CA LEU A 56 0.65 0.61 7.80
C LEU A 56 0.66 1.14 6.36
N LEU A 57 -0.49 1.57 5.83
CA LEU A 57 -0.58 2.11 4.48
C LEU A 57 0.27 3.37 4.31
N LEU A 58 0.22 4.30 5.28
CA LEU A 58 1.04 5.52 5.26
C LEU A 58 2.54 5.21 5.37
N TYR A 59 2.90 4.27 6.23
CA TYR A 59 4.27 3.79 6.35
C TYR A 59 4.78 3.26 5.01
N LEU A 60 4.00 2.42 4.32
CA LEU A 60 4.38 1.87 3.02
C LEU A 60 4.51 2.97 1.95
N HIS A 61 3.61 3.97 1.93
CA HIS A 61 3.74 5.14 1.05
C HIS A 61 5.05 5.90 1.26
N ALA A 62 5.52 6.03 2.50
CA ALA A 62 6.79 6.67 2.80
C ALA A 62 8.02 5.85 2.34
N TYR A 63 7.86 4.53 2.18
CA TYR A 63 8.92 3.58 1.84
C TYR A 63 8.95 3.17 0.36
N VAL A 64 8.11 3.76 -0.49
CA VAL A 64 8.13 3.46 -1.92
C VAL A 64 9.46 3.87 -2.55
N ASN A 65 9.98 3.05 -3.45
CA ASN A 65 11.17 3.40 -4.22
C ASN A 65 10.85 4.57 -5.16
N GLY A 66 11.59 5.67 -5.05
CA GLY A 66 11.42 6.89 -5.84
C GLY A 66 12.17 6.93 -7.17
N THR A 67 12.94 5.91 -7.52
CA THR A 67 13.76 5.89 -8.75
C THR A 67 12.96 5.36 -9.95
N GLU A 68 12.45 6.26 -10.79
CA GLU A 68 11.57 5.92 -11.93
C GLU A 68 12.19 4.99 -12.99
N ALA A 69 13.51 5.04 -13.14
CA ALA A 69 14.23 4.17 -14.07
C ALA A 69 14.23 2.68 -13.66
N ASN A 70 13.86 2.38 -12.41
CA ASN A 70 13.88 1.03 -11.85
C ASN A 70 12.52 0.32 -12.04
N GLU A 71 12.54 -1.01 -12.23
CA GLU A 71 11.34 -1.86 -12.23
C GLU A 71 10.56 -1.84 -10.91
N TYR A 72 11.20 -1.39 -9.83
CA TYR A 72 10.60 -1.30 -8.50
C TYR A 72 10.07 0.10 -8.16
N TYR A 73 10.02 1.04 -9.11
CA TYR A 73 9.43 2.36 -8.87
C TYR A 73 8.01 2.23 -8.30
N MET A 74 7.70 3.02 -7.26
CA MET A 74 6.44 2.98 -6.48
C MET A 74 6.23 1.76 -5.59
N TRP A 75 7.09 0.74 -5.64
CA TRP A 75 7.01 -0.39 -4.73
C TRP A 75 7.81 -0.13 -3.45
N ALA A 76 7.19 -0.42 -2.31
CA ALA A 76 7.85 -0.54 -1.02
C ALA A 76 8.21 -2.01 -0.75
N PHE A 77 9.29 -2.23 0.00
CA PHE A 77 9.74 -3.58 0.34
C PHE A 77 10.43 -3.69 1.72
N PRO A 78 9.89 -3.03 2.78
CA PRO A 78 10.38 -3.21 4.15
C PRO A 78 10.13 -4.65 4.62
N THR A 79 10.97 -5.13 5.54
CA THR A 79 10.76 -6.43 6.19
C THR A 79 9.69 -6.34 7.28
N VAL A 80 9.19 -7.50 7.74
CA VAL A 80 8.22 -7.58 8.85
C VAL A 80 8.82 -7.01 10.13
N GLU A 81 10.12 -7.24 10.34
CA GLU A 81 10.89 -6.75 11.48
C GLU A 81 11.00 -5.23 11.43
N GLN A 82 11.33 -4.64 10.27
CA GLN A 82 11.39 -3.19 10.09
C GLN A 82 10.03 -2.54 10.36
N ILE A 83 8.96 -3.08 9.79
CA ILE A 83 7.60 -2.58 10.06
C ILE A 83 7.30 -2.65 11.55
N GLN A 84 7.60 -3.78 12.21
CA GLN A 84 7.33 -3.94 13.64
C GLN A 84 8.10 -2.93 14.50
N GLU A 85 9.41 -2.80 14.25
CA GLU A 85 10.30 -1.92 15.02
C GLU A 85 9.91 -0.45 14.87
N GLU A 86 9.58 -0.01 13.65
CA GLU A 86 9.34 1.41 13.36
C GLU A 86 7.89 1.85 13.60
N THR A 87 6.92 0.95 13.48
CA THR A 87 5.49 1.28 13.67
C THR A 87 4.92 0.82 15.01
N GLY A 88 5.60 -0.09 15.71
CA GLY A 88 5.07 -0.76 16.90
C GLY A 88 3.93 -1.77 16.62
N ILE A 89 3.60 -2.02 15.35
CA ILE A 89 2.62 -3.05 14.97
C ILE A 89 3.26 -4.42 15.18
N HIS A 90 2.68 -5.24 16.06
CA HIS A 90 3.17 -6.60 16.30
C HIS A 90 3.19 -7.41 14.99
N LYS A 91 4.27 -8.19 14.76
CA LYS A 91 4.47 -8.98 13.53
C LYS A 91 3.25 -9.80 13.09
N ASP A 92 2.57 -10.45 14.03
CA ASP A 92 1.42 -11.32 13.74
C ASP A 92 0.21 -10.56 13.21
N ARG A 93 0.17 -9.24 13.39
CA ARG A 93 -0.89 -8.37 12.89
C ARG A 93 -0.61 -7.80 11.50
N ILE A 94 0.66 -7.75 11.06
CA ILE A 94 1.02 -7.16 9.78
C ILE A 94 0.32 -7.89 8.63
N LYS A 95 0.31 -9.23 8.63
CA LYS A 95 -0.36 -10.02 7.57
C LYS A 95 -1.88 -9.78 7.53
N PRO A 96 -2.64 -9.87 8.64
CA PRO A 96 -4.04 -9.47 8.67
C PRO A 96 -4.31 -8.03 8.20
N LEU A 97 -3.47 -7.07 8.59
CA LEU A 97 -3.63 -5.67 8.17
C LEU A 97 -3.39 -5.49 6.67
N CYS A 98 -2.37 -6.14 6.10
CA CYS A 98 -2.17 -6.18 4.65
C CYS A 98 -3.42 -6.73 3.95
N ARG A 99 -4.03 -7.79 4.50
CA ARG A 99 -5.22 -8.40 3.91
C ARG A 99 -6.42 -7.46 3.90
N ILE A 100 -6.61 -6.66 4.96
CA ILE A 100 -7.64 -5.60 4.98
C ILE A 100 -7.39 -4.62 3.83
N LEU A 101 -6.17 -4.09 3.72
CA LEU A 101 -5.83 -3.11 2.69
C LEU A 101 -5.96 -3.68 1.26
N GLU A 102 -5.59 -4.93 1.05
CA GLU A 102 -5.78 -5.64 -0.23
C GLU A 102 -7.26 -5.81 -0.58
N THR A 103 -8.07 -6.20 0.40
CA THR A 103 -9.51 -6.42 0.21
C THR A 103 -10.23 -5.11 -0.13
N GLU A 104 -9.75 -4.00 0.43
CA GLU A 104 -10.32 -2.66 0.22
C GLU A 104 -9.64 -1.94 -0.97
N GLY A 105 -8.81 -2.64 -1.75
CA GLY A 105 -8.20 -2.11 -2.97
C GLY A 105 -7.15 -1.00 -2.72
N LEU A 106 -6.63 -0.89 -1.50
CA LEU A 106 -5.65 0.14 -1.11
C LEU A 106 -4.20 -0.37 -1.14
N LEU A 107 -4.00 -1.67 -1.30
CA LEU A 107 -2.69 -2.30 -1.33
C LEU A 107 -2.67 -3.46 -2.31
N ILE A 108 -1.61 -3.54 -3.11
CA ILE A 108 -1.29 -4.75 -3.88
C ILE A 108 -0.01 -5.33 -3.30
N THR A 109 0.03 -6.64 -3.08
CA THR A 109 1.27 -7.33 -2.70
C THR A 109 1.69 -8.37 -3.73
N LYS A 110 3.01 -8.51 -3.90
CA LYS A 110 3.62 -9.50 -4.81
C LYS A 110 4.84 -10.12 -4.14
N MET A 111 5.06 -11.40 -4.39
CA MET A 111 6.31 -12.07 -4.06
C MET A 111 7.22 -12.03 -5.28
N THR A 112 8.43 -11.47 -5.13
CA THR A 112 9.44 -11.43 -6.19
C THR A 112 10.68 -12.21 -5.77
N LYS A 113 11.42 -12.74 -6.75
CA LYS A 113 12.75 -13.31 -6.51
C LYS A 113 13.75 -12.17 -6.37
N TRP A 114 14.47 -12.12 -5.25
CA TRP A 114 15.48 -11.13 -4.92
C TRP A 114 16.75 -11.84 -4.43
N HIS A 115 17.82 -11.83 -5.25
CA HIS A 115 19.09 -12.54 -4.97
C HIS A 115 18.89 -13.98 -4.48
N GLY A 116 18.01 -14.75 -5.14
CA GLY A 116 17.73 -16.14 -4.80
C GLY A 116 16.72 -16.35 -3.67
N ASN A 117 16.34 -15.29 -2.94
CA ASN A 117 15.32 -15.33 -1.90
C ASN A 117 13.97 -14.81 -2.40
N GLN A 118 12.88 -15.16 -1.73
CA GLN A 118 11.57 -14.57 -1.98
C GLN A 118 11.43 -13.29 -1.14
N LYS A 119 11.11 -12.17 -1.80
CA LYS A 119 10.89 -10.88 -1.15
C LYS A 119 9.46 -10.42 -1.39
N LYS A 120 8.77 -10.07 -0.31
CA LYS A 120 7.44 -9.47 -0.40
C LYS A 120 7.58 -7.99 -0.75
N MET A 121 6.84 -7.57 -1.77
CA MET A 121 6.73 -6.19 -2.20
C MET A 121 5.30 -5.70 -1.98
N TYR A 122 5.20 -4.41 -1.72
CA TYR A 122 3.98 -3.70 -1.37
C TYR A 122 3.84 -2.52 -2.32
N LEU A 123 2.74 -2.45 -3.04
CA LEU A 123 2.38 -1.29 -3.86
C LEU A 123 1.20 -0.59 -3.17
N PRO A 124 1.48 0.43 -2.34
CA PRO A 124 0.43 1.19 -1.69
C PRO A 124 -0.26 2.09 -2.71
N LEU A 125 -1.59 2.18 -2.64
CA LEU A 125 -2.40 2.98 -3.54
C LEU A 125 -2.98 4.19 -2.81
N PHE A 126 -3.25 5.26 -3.54
CA PHE A 126 -3.84 6.49 -2.99
C PHE A 126 -5.36 6.40 -2.93
N TYR A 127 -5.96 5.65 -3.86
CA TYR A 127 -7.40 5.40 -3.92
C TYR A 127 -7.69 3.91 -4.13
N PRO A 128 -8.80 3.39 -3.57
CA PRO A 128 -9.26 2.04 -3.84
C PRO A 128 -9.38 1.76 -5.34
N ILE A 129 -8.82 0.66 -5.80
CA ILE A 129 -9.10 0.13 -7.13
C ILE A 129 -10.39 -0.68 -7.12
N SER A 130 -11.27 -0.40 -8.08
CA SER A 130 -12.58 -1.06 -8.21
C SER A 130 -12.50 -2.45 -8.84
N ASP A 131 -11.40 -2.75 -9.53
CA ASP A 131 -11.22 -3.98 -10.29
C ASP A 131 -10.47 -5.05 -9.49
N VAL A 132 -10.88 -6.32 -9.67
CA VAL A 132 -10.26 -7.48 -9.01
C VAL A 132 -8.87 -7.72 -9.59
N ILE A 133 -7.82 -7.21 -8.93
CA ILE A 133 -6.43 -7.54 -9.29
C ILE A 133 -6.05 -8.87 -8.60
N PRO A 134 -5.51 -9.86 -9.34
CA PRO A 134 -5.15 -11.15 -8.78
C PRO A 134 -4.12 -11.00 -7.65
N ILE A 135 -4.54 -11.40 -6.45
CA ILE A 135 -3.75 -11.43 -5.22
C ILE A 135 -2.80 -12.63 -5.30
N ASN A 136 -1.50 -12.39 -5.49
CA ASN A 136 -0.49 -13.45 -5.37
C ASN A 136 -0.15 -13.65 -3.90
N GLY A 137 -0.92 -14.50 -3.24
CA GLY A 137 -0.76 -14.85 -1.82
C GLY A 137 -1.89 -15.70 -1.25
N VAL A 138 -2.75 -16.27 -2.11
CA VAL A 138 -3.75 -17.26 -1.71
C VAL A 138 -3.01 -18.59 -1.52
N ALA A 139 -2.96 -19.06 -0.28
CA ALA A 139 -2.86 -20.49 0.02
C ALA A 139 -4.28 -21.03 0.15
#